data_AF-A0A1C6G9C1-F1
#
_entry.id   AF-A0A1C6G9C1-F1
#
_cell.length_a   1.000
_cell.length_b   1.000
_cell.length_c   1.000
_cell.angle_alpha   90.00
_cell.angle_beta   90.00
_cell.angle_gamma   90.00
#
_symmetry.space_group_name_H-M   'P 1'
#
loop_
_entity.id
_entity.type
_entity.pdbx_description
1 polymer ?
#
loop_
_entity_poly.entity_id
_entity_poly.type
_entity_poly.pdbx_seq_one_letter_code
_entity_poly.pdbx_strand_id
1 'polypeptide(L)'
;MMYVFICPKCKATRMVSLLRKLDCQCCSSPMANCELDYMEWINLTPKQRQKMIDLYHNADPAKLCFLRPMPFYDRWERNYYM
;
A
#
# COMPACT_ATOMS: atom_id res chain seq x y z
N MET A 1 -12.87 -1.59 1.93
CA MET A 1 -11.56 -2.23 1.67
C MET A 1 -10.49 -1.39 2.34
N MET A 2 -9.61 -1.94 3.19
CA MET A 2 -8.50 -1.18 3.77
C MET A 2 -7.20 -1.48 3.03
N TYR A 3 -6.47 -0.43 2.69
CA TYR A 3 -5.18 -0.46 2.01
C TYR A 3 -4.07 -0.25 3.00
N VAL A 4 -2.93 -0.86 2.73
CA VAL A 4 -1.72 -0.71 3.54
C VAL A 4 -0.74 0.15 2.76
N PHE A 5 -0.29 1.23 3.37
CA PHE A 5 0.76 2.08 2.82
C PHE A 5 2.04 1.89 3.61
N ILE A 6 3.17 1.88 2.91
CA ILE A 6 4.50 1.75 3.49
C ILE A 6 5.32 2.96 3.05
N CYS A 7 5.94 3.64 4.01
CA CYS A 7 6.83 4.75 3.74
C CYS A 7 8.20 4.20 3.30
N PRO A 8 8.66 4.47 2.06
CA PRO A 8 9.96 4.00 1.61
C PRO A 8 11.11 4.70 2.32
N LYS A 9 10.92 5.87 2.94
CA LYS A 9 12.00 6.57 3.68
C LYS A 9 12.18 6.09 5.11
N CYS A 10 11.09 6.10 5.89
CA CYS A 10 11.15 5.84 7.34
C CYS A 10 10.51 4.52 7.77
N LYS A 11 10.09 3.67 6.81
CA LYS A 11 9.50 2.34 7.08
C LYS A 11 8.17 2.36 7.84
N ALA A 12 7.62 3.54 8.13
CA ALA A 12 6.31 3.69 8.77
C ALA A 12 5.21 3.06 7.90
N THR A 13 4.27 2.39 8.54
CA THR A 13 3.12 1.77 7.86
C THR A 13 1.83 2.42 8.29
N ARG A 14 0.87 2.58 7.37
CA ARG A 14 -0.44 3.14 7.67
C ARG A 14 -1.53 2.37 6.93
N MET A 15 -2.67 2.20 7.60
CA MET A 15 -3.82 1.50 7.03
C MET A 15 -4.93 2.52 6.82
N VAL A 16 -5.46 2.61 5.59
CA VAL A 16 -6.46 3.61 5.21
C VAL A 16 -7.48 3.01 4.27
N SER A 17 -8.74 3.44 4.34
CA SER A 17 -9.84 2.85 3.57
C SER A 17 -10.08 3.50 2.20
N LEU A 18 -9.73 4.77 2.02
CA LEU A 18 -10.19 5.59 0.87
C LEU A 18 -9.09 6.35 0.13
N LEU A 19 -7.90 6.48 0.72
CA LEU A 19 -6.87 7.36 0.17
C LEU A 19 -6.09 6.66 -0.95
N ARG A 20 -6.09 7.27 -2.13
CA ARG A 20 -5.26 6.85 -3.28
C ARG A 20 -3.79 7.25 -3.14
N LYS A 21 -3.53 8.30 -2.37
CA LYS A 21 -2.21 8.85 -2.08
C LYS A 21 -2.16 9.25 -0.62
N LEU A 22 -1.03 9.01 0.03
CA LEU A 22 -0.84 9.29 1.44
C LEU A 22 0.59 9.78 1.66
N ASP A 23 0.74 10.92 2.30
CA ASP A 23 2.05 11.38 2.75
C ASP A 23 2.33 10.86 4.15
N CYS A 24 3.59 10.51 4.40
CA CYS A 24 4.03 9.99 5.68
C CYS A 24 3.97 11.09 6.74
N GLN A 25 3.30 10.83 7.86
CA GLN A 25 3.24 11.79 8.98
C GLN A 25 4.59 11.99 9.69
N CYS A 26 5.55 11.07 9.51
CA CYS A 26 6.86 11.16 10.16
C CYS A 26 7.87 11.97 9.35
N CYS A 27 7.82 11.92 8.02
CA CYS A 27 8.85 12.51 7.16
C CYS A 27 8.30 13.22 5.92
N SER A 28 6.98 13.37 5.83
CA SER A 28 6.25 14.05 4.75
C SER A 28 6.51 13.52 3.35
N SER A 29 7.19 12.38 3.20
CA SER A 29 7.40 11.76 1.89
C SER A 29 6.17 10.96 1.45
N PRO A 30 5.92 10.85 0.14
CA PRO A 30 4.84 10.03 -0.37
C PRO A 30 5.04 8.57 0.05
N MET A 31 3.98 7.96 0.59
CA MET A 31 3.94 6.55 0.95
C MET A 31 3.52 5.71 -0.26
N ALA A 32 4.14 4.54 -0.40
CA ALA A 32 3.81 3.59 -1.45
C ALA A 32 2.64 2.70 -1.00
N ASN A 33 1.70 2.45 -1.90
CA ASN A 33 0.63 1.48 -1.64
C ASN A 33 1.23 0.07 -1.69
N CYS A 34 0.99 -0.71 -0.65
CA CYS A 34 1.37 -2.11 -0.60
C CYS A 34 0.50 -2.89 -1.58
N GLU A 35 1.09 -3.89 -2.20
CA GLU A 35 0.35 -4.81 -3.05
C GLU A 35 -0.65 -5.69 -2.29
N LEU A 36 -0.39 -5.89 -0.99
CA LEU A 36 -1.24 -6.66 -0.10
C LEU A 36 -2.37 -5.80 0.44
N ASP A 37 -3.57 -6.35 0.48
CA ASP A 37 -4.66 -5.73 1.23
C ASP A 37 -4.47 -5.89 2.74
N TYR A 38 -5.32 -5.22 3.52
CA TYR A 38 -5.25 -5.31 4.97
C TYR A 38 -5.39 -6.74 5.52
N MET A 39 -6.25 -7.58 4.94
CA MET A 39 -6.48 -8.95 5.43
C MET A 39 -5.25 -9.82 5.19
N GLU A 40 -4.63 -9.69 4.02
CA GLU A 40 -3.36 -10.33 3.72
C GLU A 40 -2.24 -9.84 4.65
N TRP A 41 -2.20 -8.53 4.93
CA TRP A 41 -1.18 -7.92 5.79
C TRP A 41 -1.26 -8.35 7.27
N ILE A 42 -2.46 -8.51 7.83
CA ILE A 42 -2.63 -8.99 9.20
C ILE A 42 -2.24 -10.47 9.36
N ASN A 43 -2.38 -11.25 8.28
CA ASN A 43 -2.02 -12.66 8.27
C ASN A 43 -0.50 -12.91 8.12
N LEU A 44 0.29 -11.87 7.80
CA LEU A 44 1.74 -11.99 7.76
C LEU A 44 2.33 -12.14 9.16
N THR A 45 3.30 -13.04 9.30
CA THR A 45 4.17 -13.09 10.47
C THR A 45 5.00 -11.80 10.60
N PRO A 46 5.46 -11.42 11.80
CA PRO A 46 6.31 -10.24 11.99
C PRO A 46 7.55 -10.23 11.08
N LYS A 47 8.16 -11.40 10.86
CA LYS A 47 9.34 -11.55 9.98
C LYS A 47 9.01 -11.28 8.51
N GLN A 48 7.87 -11.79 8.02
CA GLN A 48 7.40 -11.52 6.65
C GLN A 48 7.03 -10.05 6.47
N ARG A 49 6.36 -9.46 7.46
CA ARG A 49 6.00 -8.04 7.46
C ARG A 49 7.24 -7.16 7.38
N GLN A 50 8.26 -7.44 8.19
CA GLN A 50 9.51 -6.70 8.15
C GLN A 50 10.21 -6.83 6.78
N LYS A 51 10.24 -8.04 6.21
CA LYS A 51 10.78 -8.27 4.86
C LYS A 51 10.06 -7.42 3.80
N MET A 52 8.74 -7.32 3.86
CA MET A 52 7.96 -6.44 2.97
C MET A 52 8.34 -4.96 3.16
N ILE A 53 8.42 -4.50 4.41
CA ILE A 53 8.81 -3.11 4.70
C ILE A 53 10.21 -2.81 4.15
N ASP A 54 11.17 -3.73 4.32
CA ASP A 54 12.52 -3.56 3.82
C ASP A 54 12.60 -3.61 2.29
N LEU A 55 11.77 -4.42 1.63
CA LEU A 55 11.65 -4.41 0.17
C LEU A 55 11.20 -3.04 -0.34
N TYR A 56 10.17 -2.44 0.28
CA TYR A 56 9.67 -1.13 -0.11
C TYR A 56 10.64 0.01 0.20
N HIS A 57 11.46 -0.14 1.25
CA HIS A 57 12.52 0.82 1.58
C HIS A 57 13.66 0.83 0.57
N ASN A 58 14.06 -0.35 0.08
CA ASN A 58 15.17 -0.51 -0.84
C ASN A 58 14.76 -0.40 -2.32
N ALA A 59 13.47 -0.38 -2.61
CA ALA A 59 12.96 -0.26 -3.97
C ALA A 59 13.07 1.17 -4.50
N ASP A 60 13.34 1.27 -5.80
CA ASP A 60 13.24 2.53 -6.54
C ASP A 60 11.79 3.05 -6.50
N PRO A 61 11.53 4.29 -6.06
CA PRO A 61 10.20 4.89 -6.07
C PRO A 61 9.48 4.76 -7.43
N ALA A 62 10.19 4.80 -8.56
CA ALA A 62 9.56 4.64 -9.88
C ALA A 62 8.93 3.26 -10.09
N LYS A 63 9.37 2.24 -9.32
CA LYS A 63 8.88 0.85 -9.38
C LYS A 63 7.85 0.54 -8.29
N LEU A 64 7.62 1.46 -7.35
CA LEU A 64 6.67 1.27 -6.28
C LEU A 64 5.24 1.49 -6.78
N CYS A 65 4.30 0.74 -6.20
CA CYS A 65 2.89 0.74 -6.58
C CYS A 65 2.17 2.02 -6.13
N PHE A 66 2.59 3.20 -6.61
CA PHE A 66 1.90 4.47 -6.38
C PHE A 66 0.58 4.59 -7.17
N LEU A 67 0.36 3.70 -8.14
CA LEU A 67 -0.63 3.83 -9.21
C LEU A 67 -1.42 2.56 -9.50
N ARG A 68 -1.43 1.54 -8.62
CA ARG A 68 -2.31 0.37 -8.87
C ARG A 68 -3.76 0.89 -8.94
N PRO A 69 -4.48 0.67 -10.05
CA PRO A 69 -5.90 0.95 -10.14
C PRO A 69 -6.57 0.22 -8.98
N MET A 70 -7.27 0.93 -8.11
CA MET A 70 -7.86 0.34 -6.91
C MET A 70 -9.01 -0.57 -7.38
N PRO A 71 -8.94 -1.90 -7.19
CA PRO A 71 -9.89 -2.84 -7.81
C PRO A 71 -11.36 -2.56 -7.46
N PHE A 72 -11.60 -1.87 -6.35
CA PHE A 72 -12.94 -1.53 -5.88
C PHE A 72 -13.47 -0.19 -6.41
N TYR A 73 -12.60 0.79 -6.71
CA TYR A 73 -13.03 2.08 -7.26
C TYR A 73 -13.12 2.09 -8.78
N ASP A 74 -12.43 1.18 -9.47
CA ASP A 74 -12.59 0.98 -10.92
C ASP A 74 -13.69 -0.05 -11.25
N ARG A 75 -14.40 -0.58 -10.25
CA ARG A 75 -15.48 -1.56 -10.47
C ARG A 75 -16.74 -0.96 -11.09
N TRP A 76 -16.92 0.37 -11.03
CA TRP A 76 -17.96 1.04 -11.83
C TRP A 76 -17.63 1.04 -13.34
N GLU A 77 -16.39 0.75 -13.74
CA GLU A 77 -15.98 0.58 -15.14
C GLU A 77 -15.86 -0.90 -15.56
N ARG A 78 -16.02 -1.85 -14.65
CA ARG A 78 -15.99 -3.29 -14.95
C ARG A 78 -17.31 -3.92 -14.55
N ASN A 79 -18.26 -3.95 -15.50
CA ASN A 79 -19.52 -4.67 -15.47
C ASN A 79 -19.40 -6.06 -14.81
N TYR A 80 -19.62 -6.15 -13.50
CA TYR A 80 -19.78 -7.40 -12.76
C TYR A 80 -21.21 -7.59 -12.24
N TYR A 81 -22.18 -6.92 -12.87
CA TYR A 81 -23.61 -7.19 -12.74
C TYR A 81 -24.24 -7.38 -14.13
N MET A 82 -23.69 -8.33 -14.89
CA MET A 82 -24.45 -9.15 -15.84
C MET A 82 -24.35 -10.59 -15.38
#